data_AF-A0A410Q1Q7-F1
#
_entry.id   AF-A0A410Q1Q7-F1
#
_cell.length_a   1.000
_cell.length_b   1.000
_cell.length_c   1.000
_cell.angle_alpha   90.00
_cell.angle_beta   90.00
_cell.angle_gamma   90.00
#
_symmetry.space_group_name_H-M   'P 1'
#
loop_
_entity.id
_entity.type
_entity.pdbx_description
1 polymer ?
#
loop_
_entity_poly.entity_id
_entity_poly.type
_entity_poly.pdbx_seq_one_letter_code
_entity_poly.pdbx_strand_id
1 'polypeptide(L)'
;MQEKAMVNDALSMEKSSLTFYANAISECENQNLRSTLQQIRNKCETSQYELFKLAESKGYYKPAAQANDQEIQQIKTQMQG
;
A
#
# COMPACT_ATOMS: atom_id res chain seq x y z
N MET A 1 -3.51 -5.41 -22.75
CA MET A 1 -4.17 -4.13 -22.41
C MET A 1 -5.28 -4.32 -21.38
N GLN A 2 -6.21 -5.26 -21.58
CA GLN A 2 -7.31 -5.51 -20.62
C GLN A 2 -6.83 -6.01 -19.25
N GLU A 3 -5.89 -6.96 -19.18
CA GLU A 3 -5.32 -7.41 -17.91
C GLU A 3 -4.62 -6.30 -17.13
N LYS A 4 -3.86 -5.43 -17.80
CA LYS A 4 -3.21 -4.28 -17.17
C LYS A 4 -4.23 -3.31 -16.57
N ALA A 5 -5.36 -3.06 -17.25
CA ALA A 5 -6.43 -2.25 -16.72
C ALA A 5 -7.08 -2.92 -15.49
N MET A 6 -7.43 -4.20 -15.59
CA MET A 6 -8.01 -4.95 -14.46
C MET A 6 -7.10 -4.97 -13.23
N VAL A 7 -5.79 -5.13 -13.42
CA VAL A 7 -4.80 -5.10 -12.33
C VAL A 7 -4.71 -3.71 -11.71
N ASN A 8 -4.72 -2.64 -12.51
CA ASN A 8 -4.72 -1.27 -12.00
C ASN A 8 -6.01 -0.92 -11.25
N ASP A 9 -7.16 -1.40 -11.72
CA ASP A 9 -8.45 -1.20 -11.06
C ASP A 9 -8.48 -1.91 -9.72
N ALA A 10 -8.05 -3.18 -9.67
CA ALA A 10 -7.93 -3.95 -8.43
C ALA A 10 -6.98 -3.26 -7.44
N LEU A 11 -5.79 -2.83 -7.89
CA LEU A 11 -4.83 -2.08 -7.07
C LEU A 11 -5.41 -0.77 -6.52
N SER A 12 -6.32 -0.12 -7.25
CA SER A 12 -6.98 1.12 -6.84
C SER A 12 -8.11 0.87 -5.83
N MET A 13 -8.89 -0.19 -6.04
CA MET A 13 -9.93 -0.62 -5.10
C MET A 13 -9.35 -1.04 -3.75
N GLU A 14 -8.26 -1.79 -3.75
CA GLU A 14 -7.60 -2.22 -2.53
C GLU A 14 -6.99 -1.04 -1.76
N LYS A 15 -6.40 -0.04 -2.45
CA LYS A 15 -5.96 1.22 -1.81
C LYS A 15 -7.12 1.94 -1.11
N SER A 16 -8.26 2.08 -1.78
CA SER A 16 -9.44 2.71 -1.20
C SER A 16 -9.92 1.96 0.06
N SER A 17 -9.92 0.62 0.00
CA SER A 17 -10.31 -0.24 1.12
C SER A 17 -9.37 -0.07 2.31
N LEU A 18 -8.06 0.03 2.08
CA LEU A 18 -7.06 0.28 3.13
C LEU A 18 -7.28 1.63 3.83
N THR A 19 -7.56 2.70 3.07
CA THR A 19 -7.91 4.01 3.65
C THR A 19 -9.19 3.95 4.47
N PHE A 20 -10.23 3.29 3.96
CA PHE A 20 -11.47 3.09 4.70
C PHE A 20 -11.24 2.38 6.04
N TYR A 21 -10.50 1.27 6.03
CA TYR A 21 -10.21 0.54 7.26
C TYR A 21 -9.37 1.36 8.23
N ALA A 22 -8.39 2.14 7.75
CA ALA A 22 -7.60 3.01 8.62
C ALA A 22 -8.49 4.01 9.39
N ASN A 23 -9.41 4.68 8.70
CA ASN A 23 -10.35 5.63 9.31
C ASN A 23 -11.32 4.93 10.27
N ALA A 24 -11.90 3.80 9.84
CA ALA A 24 -12.81 3.04 10.69
C ALA A 24 -12.13 2.52 11.96
N ILE A 25 -10.86 2.10 11.87
CA ILE A 25 -10.07 1.64 13.02
C ILE A 25 -9.77 2.78 14.00
N SER A 26 -9.47 3.99 13.51
CA SER A 26 -9.17 5.14 14.37
C SER A 26 -10.38 5.64 15.16
N GLU A 27 -11.58 5.43 14.63
CA GLU A 27 -12.83 5.92 15.21
C GLU A 27 -13.64 4.81 15.93
N CYS A 28 -13.14 3.56 15.95
CA CYS A 28 -13.85 2.43 16.53
C CYS A 28 -13.57 2.26 18.03
N GLU A 29 -14.58 2.54 18.86
CA GLU A 29 -14.53 2.33 20.32
C GLU A 29 -14.55 0.85 20.70
N ASN A 30 -15.36 0.03 20.00
CA ASN A 30 -15.51 -1.39 20.31
C ASN A 30 -14.21 -2.15 19.99
N GLN A 31 -13.55 -2.68 21.02
CA GLN A 31 -12.23 -3.31 20.90
C GLN A 31 -12.23 -4.59 20.05
N ASN A 32 -13.31 -5.38 20.11
CA ASN A 32 -13.43 -6.60 19.32
C ASN A 32 -13.59 -6.28 17.84
N LEU A 33 -14.50 -5.35 17.52
CA LEU A 33 -14.69 -4.87 16.15
C LEU A 33 -13.41 -4.23 15.60
N ARG A 34 -12.76 -3.39 16.41
CA ARG A 34 -11.47 -2.77 16.07
C ARG A 34 -10.42 -3.82 15.70
N SER A 35 -10.29 -4.86 16.50
CA SER A 35 -9.35 -5.96 16.25
C SER A 35 -9.68 -6.71 14.96
N THR A 36 -10.97 -6.96 14.69
CA THR A 36 -11.41 -7.57 13.43
C THR A 36 -11.08 -6.69 12.22
N LEU A 37 -11.35 -5.38 12.29
CA LEU A 37 -11.03 -4.44 11.22
C LEU A 37 -9.52 -4.39 10.95
N GLN A 38 -8.68 -4.43 12.00
CA GLN A 38 -7.22 -4.51 11.85
C GLN A 38 -6.79 -5.79 11.13
N GLN A 39 -7.37 -6.95 11.48
CA GLN A 39 -7.06 -8.21 10.80
C GLN A 39 -7.45 -8.17 9.31
N ILE A 40 -8.61 -7.59 8.99
CA ILE A 40 -9.05 -7.43 7.59
C ILE A 40 -8.10 -6.49 6.85
N ARG A 41 -7.77 -5.33 7.43
CA ARG A 41 -6.83 -4.37 6.86
C ARG A 41 -5.48 -5.02 6.55
N ASN A 42 -4.95 -5.82 7.49
CA ASN A 42 -3.67 -6.51 7.30
C ASN A 42 -3.74 -7.52 6.14
N LYS A 43 -4.85 -8.26 6.01
CA LYS A 43 -5.06 -9.18 4.88
C LYS A 43 -5.12 -8.42 3.55
N CYS A 44 -5.85 -7.31 3.49
CA CYS A 44 -5.91 -6.46 2.29
C CYS A 44 -4.53 -5.92 1.91
N GLU A 45 -3.71 -5.53 2.88
CA GLU A 45 -2.35 -5.04 2.63
C GLU A 45 -1.45 -6.15 2.05
N THR A 46 -1.57 -7.38 2.58
CA THR A 46 -0.86 -8.54 2.04
C THR A 46 -1.28 -8.83 0.60
N SER A 47 -2.58 -8.86 0.31
CA SER A 47 -3.09 -9.07 -1.06
C SER A 47 -2.64 -7.97 -2.02
N GLN A 48 -2.64 -6.71 -1.56
CA GLN A 48 -2.19 -5.56 -2.36
C GLN A 48 -0.72 -5.70 -2.74
N TYR A 49 0.11 -6.15 -1.80
CA TYR A 49 1.53 -6.38 -2.04
C TYR A 49 1.76 -7.52 -3.04
N GLU A 50 1.06 -8.64 -2.88
CA GLU A 50 1.13 -9.77 -3.83
C GLU A 50 0.69 -9.37 -5.24
N LEU A 51 -0.41 -8.64 -5.37
CA LEU A 51 -0.92 -8.12 -6.64
C LEU A 51 0.07 -7.14 -7.26
N PHE A 52 0.68 -6.25 -6.47
CA PHE A 52 1.74 -5.35 -6.93
C PHE A 52 2.94 -6.13 -7.48
N LYS A 53 3.44 -7.15 -6.77
CA LYS A 53 4.55 -7.98 -7.22
C LYS A 53 4.23 -8.75 -8.50
N LEU A 54 3.00 -9.25 -8.63
CA LEU A 54 2.52 -9.90 -9.84
C LEU A 54 2.47 -8.90 -11.01
N ALA A 55 1.95 -7.69 -10.78
CA ALA A 55 1.85 -6.63 -11.76
C ALA A 55 3.24 -6.18 -12.26
N GLU A 56 4.21 -6.08 -11.34
CA GLU A 56 5.62 -5.79 -11.64
C GLU A 56 6.24 -6.90 -12.50
N SER A 57 6.11 -8.17 -12.09
CA SER A 57 6.64 -9.33 -12.82
C SER A 57 6.10 -9.44 -14.25
N LYS A 58 4.82 -9.09 -14.45
CA LYS A 58 4.17 -9.07 -15.77
C LYS A 58 4.46 -7.79 -16.59
N GLY A 59 5.20 -6.83 -16.04
CA GLY A 59 5.46 -5.53 -16.68
C GLY A 59 4.24 -4.62 -16.79
N TYR A 60 3.17 -4.90 -16.04
CA TYR A 60 1.95 -4.11 -16.02
C TYR A 60 2.07 -2.88 -15.12
N TYR A 61 2.96 -2.94 -14.13
CA TYR A 61 3.27 -1.87 -13.21
C TYR A 61 4.77 -1.60 -13.18
N LYS A 62 5.17 -0.33 -13.24
CA LYS A 62 6.56 0.10 -13.02
C LYS A 62 6.61 0.86 -11.70
N PRO A 63 7.28 0.34 -10.66
CA PRO A 63 7.44 1.08 -9.41
C PRO A 63 8.22 2.36 -9.64
N ALA A 64 8.08 3.31 -8.71
CA ALA A 64 8.94 4.48 -8.68
C ALA A 64 10.41 4.03 -8.61
N ALA A 65 11.29 4.75 -9.32
CA ALA A 65 12.72 4.48 -9.23
C ALA A 65 13.17 4.65 -7.77
N GLN A 66 14.10 3.80 -7.33
CA GLN A 66 14.75 4.02 -6.05
C GLN A 66 15.44 5.38 -6.09
N ALA A 67 15.32 6.14 -5.00
CA ALA A 67 16.03 7.40 -4.86
C ALA A 67 17.55 7.16 -4.89
N ASN A 68 18.31 8.13 -5.39
CA ASN A 68 19.77 8.01 -5.43
C ASN A 68 20.35 8.00 -4.02
N ASP A 69 21.30 7.10 -3.75
CA ASP A 69 21.92 6.95 -2.43
C ASP A 69 22.56 8.27 -1.93
N GLN A 70 23.10 9.07 -2.85
CA GLN A 70 23.64 10.39 -2.53
C GLN A 70 22.56 11.37 -2.04
N GLU A 71 21.38 11.38 -2.67
CA GLU A 71 20.25 12.22 -2.25
C GLU A 71 19.73 11.77 -0.88
N ILE A 72 19.65 10.45 -0.65
CA ILE A 72 19.28 9.88 0.64
C ILE A 72 20.26 10.33 1.73
N GLN A 73 21.57 10.27 1.46
CA GLN A 73 22.59 10.65 2.42
C GLN A 73 22.58 12.17 2.72
N GLN A 74 22.39 13.00 1.68
CA GLN A 74 22.27 14.46 1.85
C GLN A 74 21.07 14.85 2.72
N ILE A 75 19.88 14.28 2.46
CA ILE A 75 18.69 14.56 3.27
C ILE A 75 18.86 14.06 4.70
N LYS A 76 19.43 12.87 4.90
CA LYS A 76 19.73 12.35 6.26
C LYS A 76 20.62 13.31 7.05
N THR A 77 21.65 13.86 6.43
CA THR A 77 22.53 14.85 7.08
C THR A 77 21.79 16.15 7.39
N GLN A 78 20.92 16.63 6.49
CA GLN A 78 20.10 17.83 6.72
C GLN A 78 19.08 17.67 7.85
N MET A 79 18.56 16.46 8.07
CA MET A 79 17.59 16.18 9.15
C MET A 79 18.24 15.90 10.52
N GLN A 80 19.57 15.76 10.57
CA GLN A 80 20.32 15.51 11.82
C GLN A 80 20.89 16.80 12.45
N GLY A 81 20.71 17.96 11.81
CA GLY A 81 21.04 19.28 12.36
C GLY A 81 19.80 19.99 12.90
#